data_AF-A0A6P6WRM4-F1
#
_entry.id   AF-A0A6P6WRM4-F1
#
_cell.length_a   1.000
_cell.length_b   1.000
_cell.length_c   1.000
_cell.angle_alpha   90.00
_cell.angle_beta   90.00
_cell.angle_gamma   90.00
#
_symmetry.space_group_name_H-M   'P 1'
#
loop_
_entity.id
_entity.type
_entity.pdbx_description
1 polymer ?
#
loop_
_entity_poly.entity_id
_entity_poly.type
_entity_poly.pdbx_seq_one_letter_code
_entity_poly.pdbx_strand_id
1 'polypeptide(L)'
;MSSGGGRGSRAMVPVAAGDLQVVATSEKPPRPPSSSSLSSSSLSSSSNALVEYTPPAPNPEEEDLEVKLRRIIDCVPVRVSNTSGSSAGSGSGDFHQYRQMRRKEQDRLARMDVDYQKRKEIAEFNMRREERLKAAEERTAKKRMKRQKKKLRKKEKKTKVSDGGEEHKKDESSDDDADSNDEVDM
;
A
#
# COMPACT_ATOMS: atom_id res chain seq x y z
N MET A 1 -43.12 -7.64 58.68
CA MET A 1 -42.61 -8.70 57.78
C MET A 1 -41.26 -8.24 57.26
N SER A 2 -40.22 -8.97 57.63
CA SER A 2 -38.81 -8.71 57.30
C SER A 2 -38.51 -9.24 55.90
N SER A 3 -37.78 -8.49 55.08
CA SER A 3 -37.02 -9.08 53.97
C SER A 3 -35.79 -8.21 53.67
N GLY A 4 -34.64 -8.73 54.10
CA GLY A 4 -33.32 -8.16 53.82
C GLY A 4 -32.84 -8.54 52.42
N GLY A 5 -32.33 -7.55 51.69
CA GLY A 5 -31.60 -7.76 50.44
C GLY A 5 -30.14 -8.14 50.72
N GLY A 6 -29.84 -9.44 50.67
CA GLY A 6 -28.47 -9.96 50.76
C GLY A 6 -27.71 -9.75 49.45
N ARG A 7 -26.57 -9.05 49.54
CA ARG A 7 -25.60 -8.88 48.46
C ARG A 7 -24.90 -10.22 48.17
N GLY A 8 -25.18 -10.81 47.00
CA GLY A 8 -24.42 -11.95 46.49
C GLY A 8 -23.11 -11.49 45.87
N SER A 9 -22.00 -11.67 46.60
CA SER A 9 -20.65 -11.59 46.06
C SER A 9 -20.41 -12.75 45.09
N ARG A 10 -20.20 -12.42 43.81
CA ARG A 10 -19.82 -13.39 42.79
C ARG A 10 -18.34 -13.74 43.00
N ALA A 11 -18.09 -14.89 43.63
CA ALA A 11 -16.74 -15.41 43.82
C ALA A 11 -16.07 -15.68 42.47
N MET A 12 -14.88 -15.12 42.26
CA MET A 12 -13.97 -15.49 41.17
C MET A 12 -13.46 -16.91 41.44
N VAL A 13 -13.66 -17.81 40.47
CA VAL A 13 -13.08 -19.16 40.49
C VAL A 13 -11.62 -19.08 40.04
N PRO A 14 -10.63 -19.56 40.81
CA PRO A 14 -9.25 -19.61 40.36
C PRO A 14 -9.03 -20.73 39.32
N VAL A 15 -8.24 -20.38 38.31
CA VAL A 15 -7.74 -21.23 37.22
C VAL A 15 -6.98 -22.44 37.80
N ALA A 16 -7.47 -23.65 37.54
CA ALA A 16 -6.75 -24.88 37.83
C ALA A 16 -5.73 -25.16 36.72
N ALA A 17 -4.49 -25.38 37.13
CA ALA A 17 -3.33 -25.66 36.31
C ALA A 17 -3.53 -26.89 35.41
N GLY A 18 -3.10 -26.77 34.15
CA GLY A 18 -3.08 -27.86 33.19
C GLY A 18 -2.13 -28.97 33.60
N ASP A 19 -2.68 -30.18 33.70
CA ASP A 19 -1.94 -31.43 33.74
C ASP A 19 -1.45 -31.75 32.32
N LEU A 20 -0.19 -31.44 32.05
CA LEU A 20 0.44 -31.64 30.75
C LEU A 20 1.04 -33.06 30.70
N GLN A 21 0.25 -34.04 30.30
CA GLN A 21 0.76 -35.38 30.01
C GLN A 21 1.61 -35.36 28.72
N VAL A 22 2.92 -35.57 28.90
CA VAL A 22 3.90 -35.74 27.82
C VAL A 22 3.80 -37.17 27.29
N VAL A 23 3.16 -37.35 26.15
CA VAL A 23 3.17 -38.64 25.43
C VAL A 23 4.39 -38.65 24.50
N ALA A 24 5.37 -39.51 24.82
CA ALA A 24 6.54 -39.75 23.99
C ALA A 24 6.14 -40.28 22.61
N THR A 25 6.49 -39.55 21.54
CA THR A 25 6.43 -40.08 20.18
C THR A 25 7.74 -40.80 19.87
N SER A 26 7.65 -42.06 19.49
CA SER A 26 8.78 -42.88 19.06
C SER A 26 9.35 -42.38 17.73
N GLU A 27 10.64 -42.10 17.72
CA GLU A 27 11.39 -41.61 16.56
C GLU A 27 11.38 -42.64 15.41
N LYS A 28 11.06 -42.16 14.22
CA LYS A 28 11.15 -42.90 12.95
C LYS A 28 12.47 -42.50 12.27
N PRO A 29 13.33 -43.45 11.82
CA PRO A 29 14.65 -43.13 11.30
C PRO A 29 14.59 -42.41 9.94
N PRO A 30 15.56 -41.53 9.61
CA PRO A 30 15.60 -40.81 8.34
C PRO A 30 16.01 -41.73 7.18
N ARG A 31 15.29 -41.65 6.05
CA ARG A 31 15.69 -42.26 4.77
C ARG A 31 16.78 -41.41 4.09
N PRO A 32 17.75 -42.03 3.40
CA PRO A 32 18.79 -41.30 2.69
C PRO A 32 18.23 -40.57 1.44
N PRO A 33 18.81 -39.43 1.03
CA PRO A 33 18.43 -38.79 -0.23
C PRO A 33 18.94 -39.60 -1.42
N SER A 34 18.04 -39.90 -2.35
CA SER A 34 18.34 -40.46 -3.66
C SER A 34 19.12 -39.46 -4.51
N SER A 35 20.34 -39.82 -4.88
CA SER A 35 21.19 -39.13 -5.85
C SER A 35 20.57 -39.23 -7.26
N SER A 36 19.95 -38.13 -7.72
CA SER A 36 19.75 -37.92 -9.16
C SER A 36 20.99 -37.21 -9.68
N SER A 37 21.78 -37.96 -10.45
CA SER A 37 23.00 -37.54 -11.13
C SER A 37 22.70 -36.41 -12.12
N LEU A 38 23.19 -35.20 -11.82
CA LEU A 38 23.34 -34.16 -12.82
C LEU A 38 24.56 -34.50 -13.68
N SER A 39 24.32 -34.86 -14.93
CA SER A 39 25.36 -35.05 -15.95
C SER A 39 26.02 -33.70 -16.25
N SER A 40 27.21 -33.50 -15.70
CA SER A 40 28.11 -32.40 -16.02
C SER A 40 28.75 -32.65 -17.40
N SER A 41 28.32 -31.90 -18.42
CA SER A 41 29.14 -31.70 -19.61
C SER A 41 29.92 -30.41 -19.44
N SER A 42 31.23 -30.58 -19.33
CA SER A 42 32.23 -29.52 -19.16
C SER A 42 32.38 -28.69 -20.42
N LEU A 43 32.34 -27.36 -20.32
CA LEU A 43 33.26 -26.48 -21.04
C LEU A 43 33.57 -25.23 -20.21
N SER A 44 34.88 -25.06 -20.02
CA SER A 44 35.62 -23.94 -19.46
C SER A 44 35.21 -22.57 -20.02
N SER A 45 35.07 -21.56 -19.16
CA SER A 45 35.97 -20.39 -19.13
C SER A 45 35.44 -19.36 -18.11
N SER A 46 36.35 -18.84 -17.28
CA SER A 46 36.08 -17.86 -16.23
C SER A 46 35.30 -16.65 -16.72
N SER A 47 34.10 -16.41 -16.17
CA SER A 47 33.43 -15.11 -16.27
C SER A 47 32.54 -14.92 -15.05
N ASN A 48 33.01 -14.10 -14.10
CA ASN A 48 32.14 -13.47 -13.09
C ASN A 48 31.30 -12.37 -13.79
N ALA A 49 30.51 -12.75 -14.79
CA ALA A 49 29.61 -11.84 -15.46
C ALA A 49 28.35 -11.76 -14.60
N LEU A 50 28.14 -10.61 -13.95
CA LEU A 50 26.84 -10.22 -13.41
C LEU A 50 25.85 -10.23 -14.57
N VAL A 51 25.11 -11.32 -14.72
CA VAL A 51 23.96 -11.38 -15.64
C VAL A 51 22.89 -10.52 -15.00
N GLU A 52 22.73 -9.30 -15.52
CA GLU A 52 21.63 -8.42 -15.16
C GLU A 52 20.32 -9.14 -15.49
N TYR A 53 19.60 -9.55 -14.46
CA TYR A 53 18.27 -10.13 -14.61
C TYR A 53 17.33 -9.01 -15.04
N THR A 54 17.06 -8.92 -16.35
CA THR A 54 15.96 -8.11 -16.86
C THR A 54 14.67 -8.90 -16.66
N PRO A 55 13.76 -8.47 -15.77
CA PRO A 55 12.48 -9.14 -15.63
C PRO A 55 11.72 -9.06 -16.98
N PRO A 56 11.08 -10.14 -17.43
CA PRO A 56 10.29 -10.12 -18.65
C PRO A 56 9.22 -9.04 -18.55
N ALA A 57 9.02 -8.31 -19.65
CA ALA A 57 8.00 -7.27 -19.71
C ALA A 57 6.63 -7.90 -19.40
N PRO A 58 5.79 -7.25 -18.56
CA PRO A 58 4.44 -7.75 -18.32
C PRO A 58 3.70 -7.80 -19.66
N ASN A 59 3.27 -9.00 -20.05
CA ASN A 59 2.46 -9.17 -21.24
C ASN A 59 1.07 -8.59 -20.92
N PRO A 60 0.57 -7.59 -21.67
CA PRO A 60 -0.72 -6.98 -21.40
C PRO A 60 -1.87 -8.00 -21.47
N GLU A 61 -1.69 -9.07 -22.26
CA GLU A 61 -2.67 -10.16 -22.35
C GLU A 61 -2.75 -11.02 -21.07
N GLU A 62 -1.66 -11.16 -20.30
CA GLU A 62 -1.68 -11.89 -19.02
C GLU A 62 -2.47 -11.09 -17.97
N GLU A 63 -2.21 -9.79 -17.85
CA GLU A 63 -2.94 -8.91 -16.94
C GLU A 63 -4.46 -8.92 -17.22
N ASP A 64 -4.85 -8.94 -18.50
CA ASP A 64 -6.25 -9.03 -18.93
C ASP A 64 -6.90 -10.37 -18.55
N LEU A 65 -6.16 -11.48 -18.63
CA LEU A 65 -6.64 -12.80 -18.21
C LEU A 65 -6.84 -12.86 -16.69
N GLU A 66 -5.90 -12.34 -15.90
CA GLU A 66 -6.04 -12.24 -14.44
C GLU A 66 -7.28 -11.42 -14.05
N VAL A 67 -7.52 -10.29 -14.72
CA VAL A 67 -8.70 -9.44 -14.48
C VAL A 67 -9.98 -10.18 -14.85
N LYS A 68 -10.00 -10.88 -15.99
CA LYS A 68 -11.15 -11.66 -16.44
C LYS A 68 -11.46 -12.83 -15.51
N LEU A 69 -10.43 -13.55 -15.05
CA LEU A 69 -10.58 -14.66 -14.10
C LEU A 69 -11.12 -14.16 -12.76
N ARG A 70 -10.63 -13.03 -12.25
CA ARG A 70 -11.18 -12.37 -11.05
C ARG A 70 -12.67 -12.05 -11.25
N ARG A 71 -13.02 -11.42 -12.38
CA ARG A 71 -14.42 -11.07 -12.69
C ARG A 71 -15.31 -12.30 -12.80
N ILE A 72 -14.82 -13.40 -13.36
CA ILE A 72 -15.56 -14.66 -13.44
C ILE A 72 -15.80 -15.22 -12.04
N ILE A 73 -14.75 -15.29 -11.20
CA ILE A 73 -14.86 -15.83 -9.83
C ILE A 73 -15.84 -15.01 -8.99
N ASP A 74 -15.82 -13.68 -9.11
CA ASP A 74 -16.61 -12.79 -8.26
C ASP A 74 -18.03 -12.55 -8.77
N CYS A 75 -18.23 -12.52 -10.09
CA CYS A 75 -19.51 -12.10 -10.68
C CYS A 75 -20.32 -13.23 -11.31
N VAL A 76 -19.71 -14.38 -11.63
CA VAL A 76 -20.43 -15.49 -12.27
C VAL A 76 -21.02 -16.41 -11.19
N PRO A 77 -22.36 -16.60 -11.16
CA PRO A 77 -22.98 -17.51 -10.21
C PRO A 77 -22.47 -18.94 -10.41
N VAL A 78 -21.85 -19.50 -9.37
CA VAL A 78 -21.38 -20.89 -9.37
C VAL A 78 -22.56 -21.82 -9.10
N ARG A 79 -22.95 -22.63 -10.09
CA ARG A 79 -23.92 -23.71 -9.90
C ARG A 79 -23.22 -24.92 -9.31
N VAL A 80 -23.63 -25.35 -8.13
CA VAL A 80 -23.14 -26.58 -7.51
C VAL A 80 -24.15 -27.69 -7.77
N SER A 81 -23.71 -28.78 -8.41
CA SER A 81 -24.56 -29.94 -8.72
C SER A 81 -24.56 -31.03 -7.63
N ASN A 82 -23.63 -30.95 -6.68
CA ASN A 82 -23.32 -32.03 -5.74
C ASN A 82 -23.80 -31.71 -4.31
N THR A 83 -24.94 -31.02 -4.17
CA THR A 83 -25.48 -30.61 -2.88
C THR A 83 -26.48 -31.65 -2.36
N SER A 84 -26.15 -32.26 -1.23
CA SER A 84 -27.08 -33.07 -0.44
C SER A 84 -28.24 -32.23 0.10
N GLY A 85 -29.38 -32.85 0.40
CA GLY A 85 -30.55 -32.15 0.94
C GLY A 85 -30.27 -31.43 2.27
N SER A 86 -31.02 -30.38 2.58
CA SER A 86 -30.75 -29.52 3.75
C SER A 86 -30.87 -30.21 5.11
N SER A 87 -31.60 -31.33 5.18
CA SER A 87 -31.74 -32.17 6.38
C SER A 87 -30.88 -33.43 6.35
N ALA A 88 -30.07 -33.62 5.30
CA ALA A 88 -29.15 -34.74 5.21
C ALA A 88 -28.02 -34.58 6.24
N GLY A 89 -27.59 -35.69 6.83
CA GLY A 89 -26.46 -35.71 7.76
C GLY A 89 -25.11 -35.43 7.06
N SER A 90 -24.08 -35.20 7.86
CA SER A 90 -22.71 -34.97 7.36
C SER A 90 -22.14 -36.22 6.70
N GLY A 91 -21.74 -36.10 5.44
CA GLY A 91 -21.08 -37.15 4.67
C GLY A 91 -19.57 -37.21 4.94
N SER A 92 -18.92 -38.32 4.57
CA SER A 92 -17.47 -38.48 4.72
C SER A 92 -16.65 -37.47 3.89
N GLY A 93 -17.24 -36.90 2.83
CA GLY A 93 -16.62 -35.89 1.98
C GLY A 93 -16.79 -34.44 2.44
N ASP A 94 -17.70 -34.18 3.39
CA ASP A 94 -18.09 -32.81 3.75
C ASP A 94 -16.96 -32.04 4.42
N PHE A 95 -16.15 -32.75 5.21
CA PHE A 95 -14.95 -32.18 5.83
C PHE A 95 -13.97 -31.62 4.79
N HIS A 96 -13.73 -32.36 3.69
CA HIS A 96 -12.82 -31.92 2.65
C HIS A 96 -13.38 -30.79 1.82
N GLN A 97 -14.71 -30.75 1.62
CA GLN A 97 -15.38 -29.62 0.97
C GLN A 97 -15.26 -28.34 1.82
N TYR A 98 -15.54 -28.42 3.12
CA TYR A 98 -15.36 -27.32 4.05
C TYR A 98 -13.91 -26.81 4.07
N ARG A 99 -12.92 -27.72 4.14
CA ARG A 99 -11.50 -27.35 4.13
C ARG A 99 -11.11 -26.57 2.88
N GLN A 100 -11.58 -27.01 1.70
CA GLN A 100 -11.31 -26.33 0.43
C GLN A 100 -11.99 -24.96 0.37
N MET A 101 -13.28 -24.90 0.74
CA MET A 101 -14.04 -23.65 0.78
C MET A 101 -13.41 -22.63 1.74
N ARG A 102 -13.00 -23.07 2.93
CA ARG A 102 -12.36 -22.19 3.92
C ARG A 102 -11.06 -21.60 3.42
N ARG A 103 -10.20 -22.39 2.76
CA ARG A 103 -8.98 -21.86 2.14
C ARG A 103 -9.27 -20.87 1.03
N LYS A 104 -10.20 -21.21 0.13
CA LYS A 104 -10.62 -20.30 -0.94
C LYS A 104 -11.10 -18.96 -0.38
N GLU A 105 -11.87 -18.99 0.71
CA GLU A 105 -12.35 -17.77 1.36
C GLU A 105 -11.24 -17.00 2.08
N GLN A 106 -10.33 -17.67 2.76
CA GLN A 106 -9.16 -17.02 3.37
C GLN A 106 -8.27 -16.36 2.31
N ASP A 107 -8.01 -17.05 1.20
CA ASP A 107 -7.23 -16.50 0.08
C ASP A 107 -7.95 -15.30 -0.55
N ARG A 108 -9.29 -15.36 -0.67
CA ARG A 108 -10.10 -14.24 -1.17
C ARG A 108 -9.98 -13.01 -0.27
N LEU A 109 -10.11 -13.19 1.05
CA LEU A 109 -9.97 -12.10 2.03
C LEU A 109 -8.55 -11.52 2.01
N ALA A 110 -7.52 -12.38 2.03
CA ALA A 110 -6.13 -11.94 1.99
C ALA A 110 -5.81 -11.12 0.72
N ARG A 111 -6.32 -11.53 -0.45
CA ARG A 111 -6.16 -10.77 -1.70
C ARG A 111 -6.84 -9.39 -1.63
N MET A 112 -8.05 -9.33 -1.07
CA MET A 112 -8.77 -8.08 -0.88
C MET A 112 -8.02 -7.11 0.03
N ASP A 113 -7.46 -7.61 1.14
CA ASP A 113 -6.68 -6.81 2.09
C ASP A 113 -5.40 -6.25 1.44
N VAL A 114 -4.68 -7.08 0.68
CA VAL A 114 -3.49 -6.66 -0.06
C VAL A 114 -3.82 -5.58 -1.09
N ASP A 115 -4.89 -5.77 -1.87
CA ASP A 115 -5.31 -4.79 -2.88
C ASP A 115 -5.76 -3.47 -2.22
N TYR A 116 -6.40 -3.53 -1.04
CA TYR A 116 -6.76 -2.35 -0.25
C TYR A 116 -5.52 -1.60 0.26
N GLN A 117 -4.56 -2.31 0.85
CA GLN A 117 -3.31 -1.72 1.35
C GLN A 117 -2.54 -1.03 0.22
N LYS A 118 -2.37 -1.69 -0.93
CA LYS A 118 -1.73 -1.09 -2.11
C LYS A 118 -2.42 0.19 -2.58
N ARG A 119 -3.75 0.19 -2.69
CA ARG A 119 -4.52 1.39 -3.08
C ARG A 119 -4.34 2.52 -2.07
N LYS A 120 -4.33 2.20 -0.78
CA LYS A 120 -4.13 3.17 0.30
C LYS A 120 -2.73 3.80 0.22
N GLU A 121 -1.69 2.99 0.07
CA GLU A 121 -0.30 3.45 -0.04
C GLU A 121 -0.09 4.34 -1.26
N ILE A 122 -0.65 3.96 -2.42
CA ILE A 122 -0.58 4.77 -3.65
C ILE A 122 -1.29 6.10 -3.47
N ALA A 123 -2.49 6.10 -2.85
CA ALA A 123 -3.24 7.32 -2.59
C ALA A 123 -2.46 8.25 -1.65
N GLU A 124 -1.91 7.74 -0.55
CA GLU A 124 -1.09 8.51 0.38
C GLU A 124 0.17 9.08 -0.28
N PHE A 125 0.84 8.27 -1.11
CA PHE A 125 2.03 8.72 -1.84
C PHE A 125 1.70 9.85 -2.82
N ASN A 126 0.62 9.71 -3.58
CA ASN A 126 0.18 10.73 -4.53
C ASN A 126 -0.22 12.02 -3.82
N MET A 127 -0.96 11.93 -2.72
CA MET A 127 -1.30 13.10 -1.88
C MET A 127 -0.03 13.83 -1.40
N ARG A 128 0.93 13.11 -0.80
CA ARG A 128 2.20 13.70 -0.35
C ARG A 128 3.04 14.28 -1.49
N ARG A 129 2.95 13.70 -2.69
CA ARG A 129 3.65 14.19 -3.89
C ARG A 129 3.00 15.48 -4.40
N GLU A 130 1.68 15.50 -4.50
CA GLU A 130 0.91 16.66 -4.95
C GLU A 130 1.05 17.84 -3.99
N GLU A 131 1.05 17.60 -2.67
CA GLU A 131 1.29 18.64 -1.67
C GLU A 131 2.66 19.32 -1.84
N ARG A 132 3.73 18.52 -2.00
CA ARG A 132 5.08 19.06 -2.26
C ARG A 132 5.15 19.84 -3.56
N LEU A 133 4.49 19.35 -4.60
CA LEU A 133 4.46 20.00 -5.91
C LEU A 133 3.67 21.32 -5.85
N LYS A 134 2.50 21.33 -5.22
CA LYS A 134 1.69 22.54 -4.96
C LYS A 134 2.48 23.58 -4.16
N ALA A 135 3.17 23.17 -3.09
CA ALA A 135 4.00 24.09 -2.31
C ALA A 135 5.14 24.71 -3.13
N ALA A 136 5.80 23.92 -3.98
CA ALA A 136 6.83 24.42 -4.90
C ALA A 136 6.27 25.37 -5.96
N GLU A 137 5.10 25.05 -6.51
CA GLU A 137 4.38 25.88 -7.48
C GLU A 137 3.94 27.21 -6.87
N GLU A 138 3.40 27.20 -5.64
CA GLU A 138 3.01 28.41 -4.92
C GLU A 138 4.21 29.33 -4.66
N ARG A 139 5.34 28.77 -4.19
CA ARG A 139 6.60 29.53 -4.01
C ARG A 139 7.05 30.15 -5.33
N THR A 140 6.99 29.37 -6.41
CA THR A 140 7.40 29.83 -7.75
C THR A 140 6.44 30.86 -8.33
N ALA A 141 5.13 30.69 -8.14
CA ALA A 141 4.08 31.62 -8.59
C ALA A 141 4.19 32.95 -7.86
N LYS A 142 4.36 32.96 -6.53
CA LYS A 142 4.62 34.18 -5.75
C LYS A 142 5.84 34.94 -6.27
N LYS A 143 6.97 34.23 -6.50
CA LYS A 143 8.19 34.84 -7.09
C LYS A 143 7.96 35.36 -8.51
N ARG A 144 7.23 34.62 -9.35
CA ARG A 144 6.86 35.02 -10.72
C ARG A 144 6.00 36.29 -10.72
N MET A 145 4.98 36.36 -9.87
CA MET A 145 4.12 37.55 -9.71
C MET A 145 4.91 38.78 -9.26
N LYS A 146 5.82 38.64 -8.28
CA LYS A 146 6.73 39.72 -7.88
C LYS A 146 7.57 40.24 -9.06
N ARG A 147 8.15 39.34 -9.86
CA ARG A 147 8.94 39.70 -11.06
C ARG A 147 8.08 40.39 -12.14
N GLN A 148 6.86 39.91 -12.37
CA GLN A 148 5.95 40.52 -13.34
C GLN A 148 5.54 41.94 -12.91
N LYS A 149 5.20 42.16 -11.63
CA LYS A 149 4.90 43.50 -11.10
C LYS A 149 6.08 44.46 -11.26
N LYS A 150 7.31 44.01 -10.96
CA LYS A 150 8.54 44.80 -11.20
C LYS A 150 8.75 45.12 -12.68
N LYS A 151 8.50 44.17 -13.58
CA LYS A 151 8.60 44.36 -15.04
C LYS A 151 7.57 45.37 -15.55
N LEU A 152 6.32 45.32 -15.07
CA LEU A 152 5.27 46.28 -15.42
C LEU A 152 5.62 47.70 -14.95
N ARG A 153 6.01 47.87 -13.68
CA ARG A 153 6.46 49.17 -13.15
C ARG A 153 7.63 49.77 -13.94
N LYS A 154 8.61 48.94 -14.34
CA LYS A 154 9.74 49.40 -15.16
C LYS A 154 9.30 49.83 -16.58
N LYS A 155 8.35 49.11 -17.18
CA LYS A 155 7.77 49.49 -18.48
C LYS A 155 7.02 50.81 -18.38
N GLU A 156 6.16 50.98 -17.36
CA GLU A 156 5.41 52.22 -17.10
C GLU A 156 6.34 53.43 -16.88
N LYS A 157 7.43 53.25 -16.13
CA LYS A 157 8.45 54.31 -15.97
C LYS A 157 9.12 54.66 -17.30
N LYS A 158 9.48 53.67 -18.12
CA LYS A 158 10.10 53.91 -19.43
C LYS A 158 9.16 54.64 -20.40
N THR A 159 7.87 54.27 -20.43
CA THR A 159 6.89 54.94 -21.29
C THR A 159 6.58 56.37 -20.83
N LYS A 160 6.56 56.64 -19.51
CA LYS A 160 6.39 58.01 -18.99
C LYS A 160 7.58 58.92 -19.31
N VAL A 161 8.81 58.41 -19.24
CA VAL A 161 10.02 59.19 -19.58
C VAL A 161 10.13 59.47 -21.09
N SER A 162 9.51 58.65 -21.95
CA SER A 162 9.48 58.92 -23.39
C SER A 162 8.38 59.90 -23.84
N ASP A 163 7.41 60.23 -22.97
CA ASP A 163 6.21 61.01 -23.32
C ASP A 163 6.17 62.41 -22.65
N GLY A 164 6.95 62.65 -21.59
CA GLY A 164 7.00 63.95 -20.90
C GLY A 164 8.42 64.39 -20.58
N GLY A 165 8.81 65.57 -21.08
CA GLY A 165 10.10 66.21 -20.85
C GLY A 165 10.43 66.41 -19.36
N GLU A 166 11.73 66.46 -19.08
CA GLU A 166 12.36 66.65 -17.77
C GLU A 166 11.60 67.59 -16.83
N GLU A 167 11.11 67.08 -15.70
CA GLU A 167 11.15 67.80 -14.44
C GLU A 167 11.48 66.84 -13.29
N HIS A 168 12.60 67.15 -12.64
CA HIS A 168 13.16 66.50 -11.46
C HIS A 168 12.17 66.61 -10.28
N LYS A 169 11.52 65.52 -9.88
CA LYS A 169 10.92 65.40 -8.54
C LYS A 169 11.35 64.13 -7.84
N LYS A 170 12.11 64.39 -6.78
CA LYS A 170 12.61 63.51 -5.75
C LYS A 170 11.40 62.98 -4.97
N ASP A 171 10.95 61.77 -5.27
CA ASP A 171 9.99 61.06 -4.43
C ASP A 171 10.64 59.80 -3.87
N GLU A 172 10.73 59.80 -2.55
CA GLU A 172 11.11 58.69 -1.68
C GLU A 172 10.26 57.47 -2.01
N SER A 173 10.82 56.54 -2.77
CA SER A 173 10.26 55.21 -2.91
C SER A 173 10.77 54.39 -1.73
N SER A 174 10.03 54.44 -0.62
CA SER A 174 10.17 53.55 0.55
C SER A 174 10.55 52.15 0.09
N ASP A 175 11.81 51.82 0.34
CA ASP A 175 12.38 50.49 0.17
C ASP A 175 11.95 49.71 1.41
N ASP A 176 10.67 49.30 1.43
CA ASP A 176 10.19 48.27 2.34
C ASP A 176 10.74 46.91 1.86
N ASP A 177 12.05 46.75 2.02
CA ASP A 177 12.71 45.46 2.21
C ASP A 177 12.35 44.96 3.62
N ALA A 178 11.06 44.68 3.82
CA ALA A 178 10.57 43.91 4.95
C ALA A 178 10.95 42.44 4.72
N ASP A 179 12.17 42.16 5.14
CA ASP A 179 12.54 41.01 5.96
C ASP A 179 12.17 39.64 5.37
N SER A 180 13.16 39.10 4.66
CA SER A 180 13.27 37.69 4.32
C SER A 180 13.53 36.89 5.60
N ASN A 181 12.51 36.63 6.41
CA ASN A 181 12.54 35.47 7.30
C ASN A 181 12.44 34.22 6.43
N ASP A 182 13.62 33.79 5.95
CA ASP A 182 13.87 32.43 5.50
C ASP A 182 13.86 31.56 6.77
N GLU A 183 12.65 31.25 7.24
CA GLU A 183 12.45 30.24 8.26
C GLU A 183 12.69 28.88 7.60
N VAL A 184 13.96 28.50 7.67
CA VAL A 184 14.48 27.16 7.45
C VAL A 184 13.86 26.29 8.53
N ASP A 185 12.74 25.64 8.23
CA ASP A 185 12.27 24.52 9.04
C ASP A 185 12.75 23.21 8.40
N MET A 186 13.51 22.46 9.20
CA MET A 186 14.12 21.16 8.93
C MET A 186 13.05 20.07 8.82
#